data_AF-A0AAW1HTK3-F1
#
_entry.id   AF-A0AAW1HTK3-F1
#
_cell.length_a   1.000
_cell.length_b   1.000
_cell.length_c   1.000
_cell.angle_alpha   90.00
_cell.angle_beta   90.00
_cell.angle_gamma   90.00
#
_symmetry.space_group_name_H-M   'P 1'
#
loop_
_entity.id
_entity.type
_entity.pdbx_description
1 polymer ?
#
loop_
_entity_poly.entity_id
_entity_poly.type
_entity_poly.pdbx_seq_one_letter_code
_entity_poly.pdbx_strand_id
1 'polypeptide(L)'
;MRLKLLTYDIELKYLPGKKMFIADLLSRNFLSEKYENELNIEGTVHCINRFQNRADSLYNIKKASESDTVLSQILNISLLEYRSTVIPTMGASPSELLMSRLLRTKLPAHHLKLKPKLQENVEDKLKSNQYQYKSYHDNRAKRHVTKFEPNQNVVIRRDKVKTI
;
A
#
# COMPACT_ATOMS: atom_id res chain seq x y z
N MET A 1 -29.55 -19.25 -20.71
CA MET A 1 -28.30 -19.03 -19.94
C MET A 1 -28.42 -19.80 -18.63
N ARG A 2 -27.63 -20.87 -18.41
CA ARG A 2 -27.67 -21.67 -17.17
C ARG A 2 -26.68 -21.08 -16.16
N LEU A 3 -27.18 -20.46 -15.10
CA LEU A 3 -26.38 -20.08 -13.94
C LEU A 3 -26.22 -21.31 -13.05
N LYS A 4 -24.99 -21.78 -12.87
CA LYS A 4 -24.66 -22.84 -11.90
C LYS A 4 -24.46 -22.17 -10.54
N LEU A 5 -25.18 -22.65 -9.53
CA LEU A 5 -25.07 -22.17 -8.15
C LEU A 5 -23.66 -22.44 -7.59
N LEU A 6 -23.19 -21.52 -6.73
CA LEU A 6 -21.96 -21.70 -5.96
C LEU A 6 -22.05 -23.02 -5.18
N THR A 7 -20.94 -23.77 -5.10
CA THR A 7 -20.87 -25.06 -4.38
C THR A 7 -20.87 -24.91 -2.86
N TYR A 8 -21.10 -23.71 -2.34
CA TYR A 8 -21.00 -23.38 -0.92
C TYR A 8 -22.30 -22.76 -0.42
N ASP A 9 -22.81 -23.30 0.68
CA ASP A 9 -23.74 -22.57 1.54
C ASP A 9 -22.95 -21.56 2.37
N ILE A 10 -22.84 -20.33 1.85
CA ILE A 10 -22.09 -19.26 2.52
C ILE A 10 -23.01 -18.55 3.51
N GLU A 11 -22.69 -18.64 4.79
CA GLU A 11 -23.32 -17.81 5.81
C GLU A 11 -22.56 -16.46 5.92
N LEU A 12 -23.08 -15.42 5.27
CA LEU A 12 -22.45 -14.09 5.25
C LEU A 12 -22.73 -13.34 6.56
N LYS A 13 -21.71 -13.15 7.40
CA LYS A 13 -21.77 -12.31 8.61
C LYS A 13 -21.04 -10.99 8.41
N TYR A 14 -21.74 -9.87 8.58
CA TYR A 14 -21.14 -8.54 8.45
C TYR A 14 -20.10 -8.28 9.54
N LEU A 15 -18.87 -7.98 9.13
CA LEU A 15 -17.79 -7.53 10.01
C LEU A 15 -17.34 -6.13 9.58
N PRO A 16 -17.52 -5.09 10.43
CA PRO A 16 -17.04 -3.75 10.12
C PRO A 16 -15.53 -3.75 9.84
N GLY A 17 -15.08 -3.04 8.79
CA GLY A 17 -13.68 -3.06 8.34
C GLY A 17 -12.65 -2.74 9.43
N LYS A 18 -12.99 -1.88 10.39
CA LYS A 18 -12.14 -1.59 11.56
C LYS A 18 -11.80 -2.86 12.38
N LYS A 19 -12.66 -3.88 12.37
CA LYS A 19 -12.48 -5.14 13.11
C LYS A 19 -11.91 -6.26 12.22
N MET A 20 -11.64 -5.99 10.95
CA MET A 20 -11.18 -6.96 9.94
C MET A 20 -9.65 -7.10 9.92
N PHE A 21 -9.02 -7.15 11.10
CA PHE A 21 -7.57 -7.18 11.23
C PHE A 21 -6.94 -8.44 10.60
N ILE A 22 -7.65 -9.57 10.69
CA ILE A 22 -7.16 -10.87 10.20
C ILE A 22 -7.18 -10.92 8.67
N ALA A 23 -8.21 -10.38 8.02
CA ALA A 23 -8.27 -10.44 6.55
C ALA A 23 -7.19 -9.54 5.90
N ASP A 24 -6.95 -8.33 6.43
CA ASP A 24 -5.87 -7.46 5.94
C ASP A 24 -4.49 -8.10 6.18
N LEU A 25 -4.27 -8.75 7.33
CA LEU A 25 -3.05 -9.50 7.62
C LEU A 25 -2.86 -10.71 6.68
N LEU A 26 -3.88 -11.57 6.54
CA LEU A 26 -3.83 -12.77 5.70
C LEU A 26 -3.71 -12.41 4.21
N SER A 27 -4.29 -11.29 3.77
CA SER A 27 -4.14 -10.79 2.41
C SER A 27 -2.72 -10.30 2.13
N ARG A 28 -2.02 -9.74 3.13
CA ARG A 28 -0.65 -9.20 2.97
C ARG A 28 0.43 -10.25 3.24
N ASN A 29 0.12 -11.25 4.06
CA ASN A 29 1.04 -12.31 4.47
C ASN A 29 0.40 -13.68 4.25
N PHE A 30 0.07 -13.98 2.99
CA PHE A 30 -0.44 -15.28 2.61
C PHE A 30 0.71 -16.30 2.62
N LEU A 31 0.43 -17.51 3.07
CA LEU A 31 1.38 -18.63 2.98
C LEU A 31 1.38 -19.14 1.54
N SER A 32 2.56 -19.40 0.97
CA SER A 32 2.71 -20.00 -0.36
C SER A 32 2.52 -21.53 -0.34
N GLU A 33 1.66 -22.04 0.52
CA GLU A 33 1.35 -23.47 0.60
C GLU A 33 0.36 -23.83 -0.50
N LYS A 34 0.73 -24.82 -1.33
CA LYS A 34 -0.19 -25.44 -2.27
C LYS A 34 -0.94 -26.55 -1.54
N TYR A 35 -2.24 -26.37 -1.32
CA TYR A 35 -3.09 -27.45 -0.80
C TYR A 35 -3.52 -28.35 -1.96
N GLU A 36 -3.43 -29.67 -1.79
CA GLU A 36 -3.94 -30.64 -2.79
C GLU A 36 -5.45 -30.48 -3.05
N ASN A 37 -6.18 -29.89 -2.10
CA ASN A 37 -7.61 -29.62 -2.16
C ASN A 37 -7.93 -28.14 -2.47
N GLU A 38 -6.99 -27.36 -3.03
CA GLU A 38 -7.39 -26.11 -3.69
C GLU A 38 -8.38 -26.48 -4.78
N LEU A 39 -9.67 -26.19 -4.57
CA LEU A 39 -10.68 -26.40 -5.59
C LEU A 39 -10.18 -25.73 -6.86
N ASN A 40 -10.20 -26.48 -7.96
CA ASN A 40 -9.92 -25.93 -9.26
C ASN A 40 -11.06 -24.95 -9.58
N ILE A 41 -10.90 -23.66 -9.21
CA ILE A 41 -11.87 -22.56 -9.36
C ILE A 41 -11.93 -22.14 -10.84
N GLU A 42 -11.88 -23.11 -11.75
CA GLU A 42 -12.02 -22.91 -13.17
C GLU A 42 -13.51 -22.64 -13.48
N GLY A 43 -13.97 -21.41 -13.20
CA GLY A 43 -15.31 -20.96 -13.56
C GLY A 43 -16.03 -20.00 -12.61
N THR A 44 -15.47 -19.65 -11.44
CA THR A 44 -16.11 -18.66 -10.55
C THR A 44 -15.67 -17.25 -10.93
N VAL A 45 -16.54 -16.52 -11.64
CA VAL A 45 -16.33 -15.12 -12.03
C VAL A 45 -16.79 -14.21 -10.89
N HIS A 46 -15.88 -13.79 -9.99
CA HIS A 46 -16.23 -12.84 -8.92
C HIS A 46 -16.34 -11.38 -9.39
N CYS A 47 -15.71 -11.04 -10.51
CA CYS A 47 -15.86 -9.77 -11.23
C CYS A 47 -15.72 -10.07 -12.73
N ILE A 48 -16.49 -9.41 -13.59
CA ILE A 48 -16.22 -9.40 -15.04
C ILE A 48 -14.93 -8.59 -15.25
N ASN A 49 -13.78 -9.24 -15.08
CA ASN A 49 -12.50 -8.69 -15.51
C ASN A 49 -12.50 -8.70 -17.03
N ARG A 50 -12.66 -7.51 -17.63
CA ARG A 50 -12.52 -7.29 -19.06
C ARG A 50 -11.06 -7.42 -19.56
N PHE A 51 -10.15 -7.83 -18.68
CA PHE A 51 -8.77 -8.14 -19.00
C PHE A 51 -8.50 -9.57 -18.55
N GLN A 52 -8.38 -10.47 -19.53
CA GLN A 52 -7.82 -11.81 -19.33
C GLN A 52 -6.32 -11.66 -19.04
N ASN A 53 -5.97 -11.22 -17.84
CA ASN A 53 -4.62 -11.36 -17.33
C ASN A 53 -4.42 -12.83 -16.97
N ARG A 54 -4.22 -13.68 -17.99
CA ARG A 54 -3.67 -15.03 -17.78
C ARG A 54 -2.31 -14.86 -17.11
N ALA A 55 -2.00 -15.67 -16.10
CA ALA A 55 -0.70 -15.62 -15.42
C ALA A 55 0.48 -15.71 -16.41
N ASP A 56 0.29 -16.46 -17.51
CA ASP A 56 1.23 -16.55 -18.64
C ASP A 56 1.51 -15.18 -19.30
N SER A 57 0.51 -14.31 -19.37
CA SER A 57 0.67 -12.97 -19.95
C SER A 57 1.60 -12.10 -19.10
N LEU A 58 1.48 -12.14 -17.77
CA LEU A 58 2.39 -11.39 -16.89
C LEU A 58 3.82 -11.92 -16.95
N TYR A 59 3.98 -13.25 -16.99
CA TYR A 59 5.30 -13.88 -17.17
C TYR A 59 5.94 -13.45 -18.50
N ASN A 60 5.18 -13.49 -19.59
CA ASN A 60 5.64 -13.08 -20.91
C ASN A 60 5.97 -11.57 -20.98
N ILE A 61 5.13 -10.72 -20.37
CA ILE A 61 5.38 -9.28 -20.28
C ILE A 61 6.65 -9.01 -19.48
N LYS A 62 6.85 -9.70 -18.35
CA LYS A 62 8.06 -9.57 -17.55
C LYS A 62 9.31 -9.95 -18.36
N LYS A 63 9.30 -11.12 -19.00
CA LYS A 63 10.41 -11.59 -19.84
C LYS A 63 10.71 -10.64 -21.00
N ALA A 64 9.68 -10.15 -21.69
CA ALA A 64 9.82 -9.18 -22.77
C ALA A 64 10.37 -7.83 -22.27
N SER A 65 9.90 -7.36 -21.11
CA SER A 65 10.35 -6.11 -20.49
C SER A 65 11.81 -6.19 -20.03
N GLU A 66 12.25 -7.35 -19.51
CA GLU A 66 13.64 -7.59 -19.13
C GLU A 66 14.60 -7.56 -20.34
N SER A 67 14.14 -8.04 -21.50
CA SER A 67 14.92 -7.99 -22.74
C SER A 67 14.93 -6.61 -23.42
N ASP A 68 13.99 -5.72 -23.07
CA ASP A 68 13.89 -4.40 -23.69
C ASP A 68 14.87 -3.39 -23.06
N THR A 69 15.94 -3.11 -23.79
CA THR A 69 16.97 -2.15 -23.38
C THR A 69 16.48 -0.71 -23.32
N VAL A 70 15.54 -0.31 -24.19
CA VAL A 70 14.99 1.05 -24.25
C VAL A 70 14.11 1.29 -23.02
N LEU A 71 13.25 0.33 -22.69
CA LEU A 71 12.41 0.41 -21.49
C LEU A 71 13.25 0.51 -20.21
N SER A 72 14.31 -0.29 -20.12
CA SER A 72 15.25 -0.23 -18.98
C SER A 72 15.92 1.15 -18.86
N GLN A 73 16.32 1.76 -19.97
CA GLN A 73 16.88 3.13 -19.97
C GLN A 73 15.86 4.18 -19.51
N ILE A 74 14.63 4.10 -20.01
CA ILE A 74 13.54 5.01 -19.62
C ILE A 74 13.25 4.85 -18.12
N LEU A 75 13.19 3.61 -17.62
CA LEU A 75 12.97 3.33 -16.20
C LEU A 75 14.08 3.93 -15.32
N ASN A 76 15.34 3.80 -15.75
CA ASN A 76 16.47 4.39 -15.03
C ASN A 76 16.43 5.92 -15.01
N ILE A 77 16.11 6.56 -16.14
CA ILE A 77 16.01 8.02 -16.23
C ILE A 77 14.84 8.54 -15.40
N SER A 78 13.66 7.94 -15.54
CA SER A 78 12.46 8.31 -14.77
C SER A 78 12.65 8.15 -13.26
N LEU A 79 13.28 7.06 -12.81
CA LEU A 79 13.62 6.88 -11.40
C LEU A 79 14.63 7.93 -10.91
N LEU A 80 15.61 8.30 -11.74
CA LEU A 80 16.57 9.35 -11.42
C LEU A 80 15.89 10.72 -11.27
N GLU A 81 14.97 11.04 -12.18
CA GLU A 81 14.19 12.27 -12.13
C GLU A 81 13.28 12.30 -10.90
N TYR A 82 12.50 11.25 -10.66
CA TYR A 82 11.64 11.13 -9.47
C TYR A 82 12.42 11.38 -8.16
N ARG A 83 13.60 10.76 -8.02
CA ARG A 83 14.49 10.95 -6.87
C ARG A 83 14.99 12.39 -6.71
N SER A 84 15.07 13.13 -7.80
CA SER A 84 15.55 14.52 -7.87
C SER A 84 14.41 15.54 -7.81
N THR A 85 13.15 15.12 -7.94
CA THR A 85 11.98 16.01 -7.85
C THR A 85 11.63 16.32 -6.40
N VAL A 86 11.35 17.59 -6.11
CA VAL A 86 10.97 18.04 -4.76
C VAL A 86 9.60 17.48 -4.38
N ILE A 87 9.48 16.97 -3.16
CA ILE A 87 8.20 16.56 -2.60
C ILE A 87 7.50 17.83 -2.09
N PRO A 88 6.33 18.24 -2.64
CA PRO A 88 5.71 19.51 -2.28
C PRO A 88 5.42 19.67 -0.79
N THR A 89 5.09 18.58 -0.10
CA THR A 89 4.78 18.58 1.33
C THR A 89 6.00 18.83 2.22
N MET A 90 7.20 18.45 1.77
CA MET A 90 8.44 18.58 2.55
C MET A 90 9.31 19.73 2.06
N GLY A 91 9.20 20.09 0.78
CA GLY A 91 10.06 21.08 0.11
C GLY A 91 11.47 20.56 -0.22
N ALA A 92 11.69 19.25 -0.13
CA ALA A 92 12.96 18.58 -0.43
C ALA A 92 12.69 17.33 -1.30
N SER A 93 13.65 16.98 -2.14
CA SER A 93 13.59 15.76 -2.97
C SER A 93 13.96 14.49 -2.19
N PRO A 94 13.53 13.30 -2.64
CA PRO A 94 13.91 12.03 -1.98
C PRO A 94 15.41 11.87 -1.79
N SER A 95 16.23 12.27 -2.77
CA SER A 95 17.69 12.20 -2.66
C SER A 95 18.27 13.22 -1.68
N GLU A 96 17.67 14.40 -1.56
CA GLU A 96 18.07 15.37 -0.53
C GLU A 96 17.70 14.89 0.87
N LEU A 97 16.57 14.21 1.03
CA LEU A 97 16.18 13.64 2.33
C LEU A 97 17.10 12.49 2.77
N LEU A 98 17.49 11.62 1.83
CA LEU A 98 18.29 10.44 2.14
C LEU A 98 19.81 10.72 2.18
N MET A 99 20.30 11.50 1.21
CA MET A 99 21.75 11.69 0.96
C MET A 99 22.19 13.13 1.19
N SER A 100 21.28 14.02 1.64
CA SER A 100 21.53 15.45 1.81
C SER A 100 22.07 16.12 0.55
N ARG A 101 21.81 15.61 -0.66
CA ARG A 101 22.31 16.23 -1.90
C ARG A 101 21.40 15.95 -3.09
N LEU A 102 21.46 16.81 -4.10
CA LEU A 102 20.83 16.55 -5.40
C LEU A 102 21.68 15.60 -6.26
N LEU A 103 21.02 14.79 -7.08
CA LEU A 103 21.68 13.91 -8.04
C LEU A 103 21.98 14.65 -9.35
N ARG A 104 23.05 14.24 -10.04
CA ARG A 104 23.36 14.74 -11.38
C ARG A 104 22.42 14.10 -12.39
N THR A 105 21.49 14.87 -12.92
CA THR A 105 20.55 14.43 -13.96
C THR A 105 21.12 14.68 -15.37
N LYS A 106 20.33 14.36 -16.42
CA LYS A 106 20.68 14.65 -17.82
C LYS A 106 20.65 16.14 -18.14
N LEU A 107 19.89 16.92 -17.38
CA LEU A 107 19.84 18.36 -17.52
C LEU A 107 21.08 18.99 -16.89
N PRO A 108 21.73 19.95 -17.58
CA PRO A 108 22.89 20.64 -17.02
C PRO A 108 22.47 21.40 -15.76
N ALA A 109 23.15 21.12 -14.65
CA ALA A 109 22.94 21.78 -13.38
C ALA A 109 24.25 22.38 -12.88
N HIS A 110 24.15 23.51 -12.17
CA HIS A 110 25.31 24.15 -11.58
C HIS A 110 25.91 23.24 -10.49
N HIS A 111 27.23 23.01 -10.53
CA HIS A 111 27.93 22.08 -9.64
C HIS A 111 27.73 22.38 -8.14
N LEU A 112 27.53 23.65 -7.76
CA LEU A 112 27.22 24.01 -6.38
C LEU A 112 25.90 23.41 -5.87
N LYS A 113 24.90 23.19 -6.74
CA LYS A 113 23.63 22.55 -6.36
C LYS A 113 23.78 21.05 -6.07
N LEU A 114 24.84 20.43 -6.59
CA LEU A 114 25.14 19.01 -6.37
C LEU A 114 25.92 18.76 -5.07
N LYS A 115 26.38 19.82 -4.40
CA LYS A 115 27.05 19.70 -3.10
C LYS A 115 26.03 19.33 -2.03
N PRO A 116 26.45 18.59 -0.99
CA PRO A 116 25.55 18.23 0.08
C PRO A 116 25.08 19.49 0.84
N LYS A 117 23.77 19.55 1.06
CA LYS A 117 23.04 20.57 1.81
C LYS A 117 22.09 19.87 2.78
N LEU A 118 22.24 20.17 4.07
CA LEU A 118 21.32 19.71 5.10
C LEU A 118 19.94 20.38 4.91
N GLN A 119 18.88 19.58 4.95
CA GLN A 119 17.51 20.06 4.88
C GLN A 119 16.97 20.29 6.29
N GLU A 120 16.46 21.49 6.54
CA GLU A 120 15.96 21.88 7.86
C GLU A 120 14.44 21.64 7.99
N ASN A 121 13.99 21.40 9.22
CA ASN A 121 12.57 21.31 9.60
C ASN A 121 11.76 20.23 8.84
N VAL A 122 12.44 19.24 8.24
CA VAL A 122 11.76 18.14 7.53
C VAL A 122 10.94 17.30 8.51
N GLU A 123 11.51 16.96 9.66
CA GLU A 123 10.84 16.14 10.67
C GLU A 123 9.58 16.81 11.21
N ASP A 124 9.62 18.12 11.45
CA ASP A 124 8.48 18.86 11.97
C ASP A 124 7.35 18.93 10.94
N LYS A 125 7.68 19.13 9.65
CA LYS A 125 6.72 19.05 8.55
C LYS A 125 6.11 17.65 8.44
N LEU A 126 6.91 16.61 8.64
CA LEU A 126 6.46 15.23 8.58
C LEU A 126 5.48 14.93 9.72
N LYS A 127 5.82 15.32 10.95
CA LYS A 127 4.96 15.19 12.14
C LYS A 127 3.66 15.99 11.99
N SER A 128 3.72 17.22 11.49
CA SER A 128 2.53 18.05 11.31
C SER A 128 1.58 17.46 10.27
N ASN A 129 2.10 16.95 9.15
CA ASN A 129 1.31 16.26 8.15
C ASN A 129 0.66 14.99 8.72
N GLN A 130 1.41 14.16 9.45
CA GLN A 130 0.85 12.99 10.13
C GLN A 130 -0.27 13.36 11.10
N TYR A 131 -0.08 14.42 11.89
CA TYR A 131 -1.10 14.93 12.79
C TYR A 131 -2.37 15.38 12.04
N GLN A 132 -2.22 16.11 10.94
CA GLN A 132 -3.35 16.52 10.11
C GLN A 132 -4.11 15.32 9.54
N TYR A 133 -3.39 14.34 8.95
CA TYR A 133 -4.03 13.12 8.44
C TYR A 133 -4.78 12.36 9.53
N LYS A 134 -4.20 12.25 10.73
CA LYS A 134 -4.86 11.68 11.90
C LYS A 134 -6.12 12.47 12.27
N SER A 135 -6.02 13.80 12.36
CA SER A 135 -7.16 14.67 12.69
C SER A 135 -8.29 14.52 11.67
N TYR A 136 -8.00 14.55 10.36
CA TYR A 136 -9.02 14.33 9.33
C TYR A 136 -9.67 12.96 9.43
N HIS A 137 -8.89 11.91 9.67
CA HIS A 137 -9.43 10.57 9.84
C HIS A 137 -10.33 10.50 11.09
N ASP A 138 -9.87 11.04 12.23
CA ASP A 138 -10.59 11.01 13.50
C ASP A 138 -11.89 11.84 13.42
N ASN A 139 -11.86 13.01 12.77
CA ASN A 139 -13.03 13.85 12.54
C ASN A 139 -14.05 13.17 11.60
N ARG A 140 -13.58 12.38 10.64
CA ARG A 140 -14.43 11.70 9.65
C ARG A 140 -14.92 10.33 10.16
N ALA A 141 -14.24 9.75 11.13
CA ALA A 141 -14.67 8.54 11.79
C ALA A 141 -15.89 8.85 12.67
N LYS A 142 -17.07 8.33 12.32
CA LYS A 142 -18.29 8.38 13.14
C LYS A 142 -18.17 7.53 14.41
N ARG A 143 -17.06 7.59 15.13
CA ARG A 143 -16.92 7.01 16.46
C ARG A 143 -17.24 8.10 17.46
N HIS A 144 -18.44 8.03 18.02
CA HIS A 144 -18.77 8.80 19.20
C HIS A 144 -17.75 8.43 20.29
N VAL A 145 -16.95 9.41 20.74
CA VAL A 145 -16.08 9.21 21.90
C VAL A 145 -17.02 9.07 23.10
N THR A 146 -17.21 7.85 23.58
CA THR A 146 -17.95 7.58 24.82
C THR A 146 -17.08 8.01 25.99
N LYS A 147 -17.44 9.12 26.64
CA LYS A 147 -16.87 9.47 27.94
C LYS A 147 -17.46 8.52 28.99
N PHE A 148 -16.61 7.98 29.86
CA PHE A 148 -17.02 7.09 30.93
C PHE A 148 -16.80 7.80 32.26
N GLU A 149 -17.75 7.63 33.18
CA GLU A 149 -17.61 8.14 34.54
C GLU A 149 -16.86 7.12 35.43
N PRO A 150 -16.14 7.58 36.47
CA PRO A 150 -15.54 6.68 37.46
C PRO A 150 -16.60 5.73 38.04
N ASN A 151 -16.27 4.44 38.14
CA ASN A 151 -17.15 3.33 38.58
C ASN A 151 -18.29 2.93 37.62
N GLN A 152 -18.30 3.42 36.37
CA GLN A 152 -19.24 2.95 35.37
C GLN A 152 -18.90 1.54 34.88
N ASN A 153 -19.88 0.63 34.90
CA ASN A 153 -19.71 -0.71 34.35
C ASN A 153 -19.58 -0.66 32.82
N VAL A 154 -18.42 -1.05 32.30
CA VAL A 154 -18.11 -1.06 30.86
C VAL A 154 -17.82 -2.48 30.38
N VAL A 155 -18.36 -2.82 29.20
CA VAL A 155 -18.09 -4.10 28.55
C VAL A 155 -16.93 -3.93 27.58
N ILE A 156 -15.77 -4.46 27.96
CA ILE A 156 -14.57 -4.44 27.12
C ILE A 156 -14.53 -5.73 26.31
N ARG A 157 -14.48 -5.62 24.99
CA ARG A 157 -14.20 -6.78 24.13
C ARG A 157 -12.72 -7.13 24.28
N ARG A 158 -12.42 -8.19 25.03
CA ARG A 158 -11.06 -8.75 25.10
C ARG A 158 -10.69 -9.34 23.74
N ASP A 159 -9.49 -9.01 23.25
CA ASP A 159 -8.94 -9.67 22.07
C ASP A 159 -8.67 -11.15 22.39
N LYS A 160 -8.84 -12.02 21.39
CA LYS A 160 -8.63 -13.46 21.58
C LYS A 160 -7.15 -13.72 21.92
N VAL A 161 -6.90 -14.34 23.07
CA VAL A 161 -5.58 -14.89 23.39
C VAL A 161 -5.25 -15.94 22.33
N LYS A 162 -4.18 -15.72 21.56
CA LYS A 162 -3.63 -16.75 20.68
C LYS A 162 -3.00 -17.82 21.55
N THR A 163 -3.67 -18.95 21.71
CA THR A 163 -3.02 -20.18 22.18
C THR A 163 -2.10 -20.65 21.06
N ILE A 164 -0.83 -20.89 21.41
CA ILE A 164 0.24 -21.39 20.53
C ILE A 164 -0.14 -22.77 19.99
#